data_AF-A0A433ET57-F1
#
_entry.id   AF-A0A433ET57-F1
#
_cell.length_a   1.000
_cell.length_b   1.000
_cell.length_c   1.000
_cell.angle_alpha   90.00
_cell.angle_beta   90.00
_cell.angle_gamma   90.00
#
_symmetry.space_group_name_H-M   'P 1'
#
loop_
_entity.id
_entity.type
_entity.pdbx_description
1 polymer ?
#
loop_
_entity_poly.entity_id
_entity_poly.type
_entity_poly.pdbx_seq_one_letter_code
_entity_poly.pdbx_strand_id
1 'polypeptide(L)'
;MASNWPANKLTITDSQKAKILDKYIIKVLCTNVANKITSPIKITKDNFVTELKRLQAFVLENDIHLEDCIIFIDPEVVSAMINAKIQYSKATIEGTSATITSALGFNFVEAPIKQYGHLMVPIAPQAMAWVLAVDVPLQAGQYTQGRYLGQLFIANNEFYHGEVVQNKFWFSYPDPDYVPPSSTRVTRSIENVEQLENAKRLALDLVLEAYDGVPYTKERSEYVKKINDANKLDDVYKTKEEAFKFLDTKNAS
;
A
#
# COMPACT_ATOMS: atom_id res chain seq x y z
N MET A 1 -36.96 22.91 9.96
CA MET A 1 -35.79 22.28 10.60
C MET A 1 -35.54 20.97 9.88
N ALA A 2 -34.63 20.97 8.91
CA ALA A 2 -34.31 19.78 8.13
C ALA A 2 -33.32 18.91 8.92
N SER A 3 -33.57 17.61 8.92
CA SER A 3 -32.89 16.54 9.64
C SER A 3 -31.37 16.57 9.48
N ASN A 4 -30.65 16.74 10.59
CA ASN A 4 -29.21 16.47 10.71
C ASN A 4 -28.96 14.95 10.77
N TRP A 5 -29.14 14.26 9.64
CA TRP A 5 -28.55 12.94 9.44
C TRP A 5 -27.38 13.14 8.47
N PRO A 6 -26.11 13.06 8.90
CA PRO A 6 -25.04 12.89 7.94
C PRO A 6 -25.30 11.52 7.32
N ALA A 7 -25.78 11.53 6.08
CA ALA A 7 -25.83 10.35 5.28
C ALA A 7 -24.40 9.83 5.21
N ASN A 8 -24.11 8.76 5.97
CA ASN A 8 -23.05 7.81 5.66
C ASN A 8 -23.41 7.15 4.32
N LYS A 9 -23.45 7.95 3.25
CA LYS A 9 -23.29 7.45 1.91
C LYS A 9 -21.86 6.96 1.91
N LEU A 10 -21.70 5.64 1.94
CA LEU A 10 -20.55 4.96 1.37
C LEU A 10 -20.12 5.79 0.16
N THR A 11 -19.09 6.59 0.35
CA THR A 11 -18.58 7.43 -0.72
C THR A 11 -17.97 6.41 -1.65
N ILE A 12 -18.61 6.23 -2.81
CA ILE A 12 -18.15 5.29 -3.84
C ILE A 12 -16.75 5.74 -4.18
N THR A 13 -15.77 5.13 -3.53
CA THR A 13 -14.36 5.34 -3.85
C THR A 13 -14.24 4.82 -5.27
N ASP A 14 -13.65 5.63 -6.16
CA ASP A 14 -13.33 5.15 -7.50
C ASP A 14 -12.65 3.78 -7.37
N SER A 15 -13.08 2.80 -8.17
CA SER A 15 -12.58 1.42 -8.13
C SER A 15 -11.04 1.33 -8.13
N GLN A 16 -10.35 2.32 -8.72
CA GLN A 16 -8.89 2.43 -8.67
C GLN A 16 -8.38 2.85 -7.29
N LYS A 17 -9.01 3.84 -6.65
CA LYS A 17 -8.69 4.27 -5.27
C LYS A 17 -8.94 3.15 -4.26
N ALA A 18 -10.08 2.47 -4.36
CA ALA A 18 -10.38 1.30 -3.52
C ALA A 18 -9.27 0.23 -3.62
N LYS A 19 -8.83 -0.10 -4.84
CA LYS A 19 -7.72 -1.06 -5.05
C LYS A 19 -6.38 -0.61 -4.47
N ILE A 20 -6.07 0.69 -4.49
CA ILE A 20 -4.83 1.22 -3.89
C ILE A 20 -4.89 1.08 -2.36
N LEU A 21 -6.04 1.40 -1.77
CA LEU A 21 -6.28 1.28 -0.33
C LEU A 21 -6.24 -0.17 0.11
N ASP A 22 -6.90 -1.08 -0.62
CA ASP A 22 -6.86 -2.51 -0.38
C ASP A 22 -5.40 -3.01 -0.37
N LYS A 23 -4.58 -2.60 -1.36
CA LYS A 23 -3.16 -2.97 -1.41
C LYS A 23 -2.37 -2.44 -0.21
N TYR A 24 -2.58 -1.18 0.18
CA TYR A 24 -1.89 -0.57 1.32
C TYR A 24 -2.23 -1.32 2.61
N ILE A 25 -3.53 -1.52 2.86
CA ILE A 25 -4.05 -2.23 4.01
C ILE A 25 -3.48 -3.64 4.07
N ILE A 26 -3.60 -4.41 2.99
CA ILE A 26 -3.13 -5.80 2.94
C ILE A 26 -1.63 -5.86 3.25
N LYS A 27 -0.83 -4.93 2.70
CA LYS A 27 0.59 -4.83 3.04
C LYS A 27 0.78 -4.61 4.54
N VAL A 28 0.09 -3.64 5.15
CA VAL A 28 0.16 -3.37 6.59
C VAL A 28 -0.19 -4.61 7.40
N LEU A 29 -1.28 -5.30 7.04
CA LEU A 29 -1.74 -6.53 7.68
C LEU A 29 -0.67 -7.62 7.64
N CYS A 30 -0.09 -7.88 6.48
CA CYS A 30 0.92 -8.92 6.33
C CYS A 30 2.26 -8.55 7.01
N THR A 31 2.64 -7.27 7.03
CA THR A 31 3.93 -6.85 7.61
C THR A 31 3.98 -6.90 9.13
N ASN A 32 2.86 -6.67 9.84
CA ASN A 32 2.87 -6.62 11.31
C ASN A 32 2.39 -7.92 11.98
N VAL A 33 2.30 -9.03 11.23
CA VAL A 33 1.97 -10.35 11.81
C VAL A 33 3.02 -10.75 12.83
N ALA A 34 2.61 -10.87 14.09
CA ALA A 34 3.48 -11.31 15.18
C ALA A 34 3.56 -12.84 15.29
N ASN A 35 2.42 -13.53 15.20
CA ASN A 35 2.31 -14.95 15.49
C ASN A 35 2.23 -15.77 14.19
N LYS A 36 3.19 -16.66 13.98
CA LYS A 36 3.28 -17.48 12.76
C LYS A 36 3.36 -18.95 13.12
N ILE A 37 2.60 -19.78 12.40
CA ILE A 37 2.73 -21.23 12.51
C ILE A 37 4.15 -21.65 12.11
N THR A 38 4.76 -22.47 12.94
CA THR A 38 6.05 -23.09 12.67
C THR A 38 5.87 -24.26 11.72
N SER A 39 6.78 -24.44 10.77
CA SER A 39 6.74 -25.52 9.76
C SER A 39 5.41 -25.60 9.00
N PRO A 40 5.01 -24.53 8.28
CA PRO A 40 3.84 -24.59 7.41
C PRO A 40 4.10 -25.56 6.25
N ILE A 41 3.03 -26.18 5.76
CA ILE A 41 3.04 -26.94 4.51
C ILE A 41 2.13 -26.27 3.48
N LYS A 42 2.37 -26.57 2.20
CA LYS A 42 1.55 -26.01 1.13
C LYS A 42 0.11 -26.51 1.26
N ILE A 43 -0.84 -25.60 1.19
CA ILE A 43 -2.26 -25.93 1.24
C ILE A 43 -2.69 -26.47 -0.13
N THR A 44 -3.33 -27.63 -0.11
CA THR A 44 -3.84 -28.39 -1.24
C THR A 44 -5.27 -28.85 -0.95
N LYS A 45 -5.94 -29.41 -1.96
CA LYS A 45 -7.30 -29.93 -1.79
C LYS A 45 -7.41 -31.03 -0.73
N ASP A 46 -6.34 -31.78 -0.50
CA ASP A 46 -6.36 -32.98 0.35
C ASP A 46 -6.03 -32.65 1.83
N ASN A 47 -5.32 -31.54 2.08
CA ASN A 47 -4.88 -31.16 3.42
C ASN A 47 -5.53 -29.88 3.98
N PHE A 48 -6.33 -29.16 3.19
CA PHE A 48 -6.94 -27.89 3.62
C PHE A 48 -7.64 -27.98 4.97
N VAL A 49 -8.51 -28.96 5.17
CA VAL A 49 -9.27 -29.12 6.43
C VAL A 49 -8.33 -29.42 7.61
N THR A 50 -7.29 -30.21 7.38
CA THR A 50 -6.28 -30.55 8.40
C THR A 50 -5.49 -29.32 8.82
N GLU A 51 -5.00 -28.53 7.85
CA GLU A 51 -4.23 -27.32 8.15
C GLU A 51 -5.11 -26.19 8.72
N LEU A 52 -6.40 -26.13 8.36
CA LEU A 52 -7.35 -25.22 9.00
C LEU A 52 -7.53 -25.54 10.49
N LYS A 53 -7.64 -26.83 10.85
CA LYS A 53 -7.71 -27.26 12.26
C LYS A 53 -6.41 -26.99 13.00
N ARG A 54 -5.26 -27.13 12.33
CA ARG A 54 -3.96 -26.76 12.91
C ARG A 54 -3.88 -25.27 13.20
N LEU A 55 -4.36 -24.43 12.28
CA LEU A 55 -4.48 -22.99 12.50
C LEU A 55 -5.45 -22.66 13.64
N GLN A 56 -6.57 -23.35 13.72
CA GLN A 56 -7.52 -23.19 14.81
C GLN A 56 -6.89 -23.50 16.18
N ALA A 57 -6.13 -24.59 16.29
CA ALA A 57 -5.41 -24.93 17.53
C ALA A 57 -4.37 -23.87 17.91
N PHE A 58 -3.59 -23.37 16.93
CA PHE A 58 -2.59 -22.33 17.15
C PHE A 58 -3.19 -21.01 17.63
N VAL A 59 -4.34 -20.60 17.07
CA VAL A 59 -5.05 -19.38 17.51
C VAL A 59 -5.62 -19.58 18.92
N LEU A 60 -6.12 -20.78 19.23
CA LEU A 60 -6.66 -21.13 20.55
C LEU A 60 -5.58 -21.11 21.65
N GLU A 61 -4.34 -21.48 21.34
CA GLU A 61 -3.19 -21.35 22.26
C GLU A 61 -2.92 -19.90 22.71
N ASN A 62 -3.50 -18.91 22.00
CA ASN A 62 -3.40 -17.49 22.31
C ASN A 62 -4.72 -16.91 22.87
N ASP A 63 -5.58 -17.77 23.43
CA ASP A 63 -6.87 -17.42 24.04
C ASP A 63 -7.87 -16.75 23.06
N ILE A 64 -7.83 -17.12 21.78
CA ILE A 64 -8.74 -16.63 20.75
C ILE A 64 -9.38 -17.79 19.99
N HIS A 65 -10.65 -17.66 19.61
CA HIS A 65 -11.28 -18.58 18.67
C HIS A 65 -11.11 -18.10 17.22
N LEU A 66 -10.73 -19.01 16.33
CA LEU A 66 -10.55 -18.70 14.91
C LEU A 66 -11.83 -18.17 14.24
N GLU A 67 -13.01 -18.58 14.73
CA GLU A 67 -14.31 -18.11 14.22
C GLU A 67 -14.61 -16.64 14.52
N ASP A 68 -14.00 -16.09 15.57
CA ASP A 68 -14.11 -14.67 15.94
C ASP A 68 -13.17 -13.78 15.12
N CYS A 69 -12.26 -14.37 14.35
CA CYS A 69 -11.29 -13.65 13.53
C CYS A 69 -11.84 -13.32 12.14
N ILE A 70 -11.37 -12.21 11.58
CA ILE A 70 -11.44 -11.97 10.14
C ILE A 70 -10.30 -12.76 9.49
N ILE A 71 -10.64 -13.74 8.65
CA ILE A 71 -9.64 -14.64 8.06
C ILE A 71 -9.38 -14.24 6.61
N PHE A 72 -8.23 -13.61 6.35
CA PHE A 72 -7.78 -13.36 4.99
C PHE A 72 -7.16 -14.62 4.40
N ILE A 73 -7.54 -14.99 3.18
CA ILE A 73 -7.01 -16.16 2.48
C ILE A 73 -6.56 -15.79 1.06
N ASP A 74 -5.49 -16.44 0.61
CA ASP A 74 -5.00 -16.27 -0.75
C ASP A 74 -5.91 -16.96 -1.78
N PRO A 75 -6.06 -16.43 -3.02
CA PRO A 75 -6.83 -17.08 -4.08
C PRO A 75 -6.40 -18.52 -4.41
N GLU A 76 -5.13 -18.89 -4.19
CA GLU A 76 -4.69 -20.29 -4.34
C GLU A 76 -5.34 -21.22 -3.31
N VAL A 77 -5.55 -20.73 -2.07
CA VAL A 77 -6.25 -21.47 -1.02
C VAL A 77 -7.73 -21.61 -1.37
N VAL A 78 -8.37 -20.54 -1.87
CA VAL A 78 -9.75 -20.62 -2.39
C VAL A 78 -9.84 -21.68 -3.49
N SER A 79 -8.87 -21.69 -4.41
CA SER A 79 -8.81 -22.68 -5.49
C SER A 79 -8.66 -24.11 -4.95
N ALA A 80 -7.86 -24.31 -3.90
CA ALA A 80 -7.74 -25.60 -3.21
C ALA A 80 -9.07 -26.03 -2.58
N MET A 81 -9.81 -25.12 -1.95
CA MET A 81 -11.14 -25.38 -1.38
C MET A 81 -12.15 -25.81 -2.45
N ILE A 82 -12.17 -25.11 -3.59
CA ILE A 82 -13.04 -25.43 -4.74
C ILE A 82 -12.71 -26.82 -5.26
N ASN A 83 -11.42 -27.13 -5.46
CA ASN A 83 -10.95 -28.41 -5.97
C ASN A 83 -11.20 -29.57 -4.99
N ALA A 84 -11.26 -29.27 -3.68
CA ALA A 84 -11.67 -30.20 -2.64
C ALA A 84 -13.19 -30.47 -2.61
N LYS A 85 -13.98 -29.76 -3.44
CA LYS A 85 -15.45 -29.81 -3.46
C LYS A 85 -16.08 -29.46 -2.11
N ILE A 86 -15.44 -28.57 -1.36
CA ILE A 86 -15.99 -28.06 -0.11
C ILE A 86 -17.23 -27.22 -0.45
N GLN A 87 -18.32 -27.42 0.28
CA GLN A 87 -19.50 -26.60 0.12
C GLN A 87 -19.24 -25.21 0.73
N TYR A 88 -19.36 -24.16 -0.07
CA TYR A 88 -19.18 -22.78 0.35
C TYR A 88 -20.22 -21.87 -0.29
N SER A 89 -20.49 -20.73 0.34
CA SER A 89 -21.20 -19.61 -0.27
C SER A 89 -20.21 -18.49 -0.57
N LYS A 90 -20.44 -17.76 -1.67
CA LYS A 90 -19.62 -16.61 -2.07
C LYS A 90 -20.51 -15.37 -2.15
N ALA A 91 -20.13 -14.31 -1.46
CA ALA A 91 -20.83 -13.04 -1.45
C ALA A 91 -19.85 -11.90 -1.76
N THR A 92 -20.15 -11.13 -2.79
CA THR A 92 -19.43 -9.89 -3.09
C THR A 92 -20.13 -8.73 -2.38
N ILE A 93 -19.37 -7.88 -1.70
CA ILE A 93 -19.94 -6.71 -1.03
C ILE A 93 -20.08 -5.59 -2.06
N GLU A 94 -21.31 -5.10 -2.23
CA GLU A 94 -21.62 -4.02 -3.16
C GLU A 94 -20.75 -2.78 -2.89
N GLY A 95 -20.17 -2.21 -3.95
CA GLY A 95 -19.29 -1.05 -3.85
C GLY A 95 -17.86 -1.35 -3.37
N THR A 96 -17.46 -2.61 -3.21
CA THR A 96 -16.09 -2.99 -2.84
C THR A 96 -15.52 -4.06 -3.78
N SER A 97 -14.19 -4.25 -3.74
CA SER A 97 -13.52 -5.36 -4.42
C SER A 97 -13.53 -6.66 -3.61
N ALA A 98 -13.99 -6.60 -2.36
CA ALA A 98 -13.89 -7.68 -1.40
C ALA A 98 -14.89 -8.80 -1.70
N THR A 99 -14.40 -10.04 -1.63
CA THR A 99 -15.26 -11.21 -1.72
C THR A 99 -15.15 -12.05 -0.47
N ILE A 100 -16.30 -12.29 0.16
CA ILE A 100 -16.44 -13.16 1.32
C ILE A 100 -16.81 -14.55 0.83
N THR A 101 -16.02 -15.54 1.23
CA THR A 101 -16.31 -16.95 1.05
C THR A 101 -16.63 -17.54 2.42
N SER A 102 -17.83 -18.08 2.61
CA SER A 102 -18.20 -18.74 3.86
C SER A 102 -18.17 -20.26 3.67
N ALA A 103 -17.37 -20.97 4.46
CA ALA A 103 -17.22 -22.41 4.38
C ALA A 103 -16.88 -23.01 5.75
N LEU A 104 -17.36 -24.22 6.04
CA LEU A 104 -17.02 -24.96 7.27
C LEU A 104 -17.29 -24.19 8.58
N GLY A 105 -18.22 -23.23 8.57
CA GLY A 105 -18.52 -22.37 9.73
C GLY A 105 -17.69 -21.09 9.84
N PHE A 106 -16.75 -20.85 8.91
CA PHE A 106 -15.87 -19.68 8.92
C PHE A 106 -16.19 -18.72 7.77
N ASN A 107 -15.88 -17.44 7.99
CA ASN A 107 -15.93 -16.41 6.97
C ASN A 107 -14.51 -16.04 6.53
N PHE A 108 -14.24 -16.21 5.24
CA PHE A 108 -12.95 -15.91 4.64
C PHE A 108 -13.05 -14.71 3.71
N VAL A 109 -12.08 -13.81 3.80
CA VAL A 109 -11.92 -12.68 2.87
C VAL A 109 -10.82 -13.05 1.86
N GLU A 110 -11.19 -13.16 0.60
CA GLU A 110 -10.24 -13.44 -0.49
C GLU A 110 -9.37 -12.21 -0.74
N ALA A 111 -8.05 -12.33 -0.57
CA ALA A 111 -7.09 -11.24 -0.75
C ALA A 111 -5.72 -11.74 -1.24
N PRO A 112 -4.99 -10.98 -2.11
CA PRO A 112 -3.69 -11.38 -2.64
C PRO A 112 -2.57 -11.23 -1.59
N ILE A 113 -2.57 -12.12 -0.60
CA ILE A 113 -1.64 -12.11 0.55
C ILE A 113 -0.37 -12.94 0.32
N LYS A 114 -0.37 -13.85 -0.67
CA LYS A 114 0.81 -14.67 -1.00
C LYS A 114 2.03 -13.87 -1.42
N GLN A 115 1.85 -12.72 -2.09
CA GLN A 115 2.95 -11.81 -2.45
C GLN A 115 3.73 -11.29 -1.22
N TYR A 116 3.12 -11.35 -0.03
CA TYR A 116 3.72 -10.99 1.24
C TYR A 116 4.15 -12.22 2.07
N GLY A 117 4.03 -13.44 1.52
CA GLY A 117 4.51 -14.67 2.14
C GLY A 117 3.52 -15.40 3.04
N HIS A 118 2.23 -15.19 2.83
CA HIS A 118 1.18 -15.77 3.66
C HIS A 118 0.13 -16.49 2.81
N LEU A 119 -0.39 -17.61 3.30
CA LEU A 119 -1.53 -18.33 2.68
C LEU A 119 -2.84 -18.03 3.42
N MET A 120 -2.77 -17.85 4.74
CA MET A 120 -3.89 -17.41 5.58
C MET A 120 -3.40 -16.41 6.63
N VAL A 121 -4.19 -15.39 6.91
CA VAL A 121 -3.93 -14.38 7.94
C VAL A 121 -5.22 -14.13 8.74
N PRO A 122 -5.43 -14.82 9.88
CA PRO A 122 -6.50 -14.49 10.82
C PRO A 122 -6.14 -13.29 11.67
N ILE A 123 -7.10 -12.38 11.82
CA ILE A 123 -6.96 -11.18 12.64
C ILE A 123 -8.18 -11.04 13.53
N ALA A 124 -7.98 -10.98 14.85
CA ALA A 124 -9.07 -10.67 15.76
C ALA A 124 -9.51 -9.21 15.57
N PRO A 125 -10.82 -8.89 15.58
CA PRO A 125 -11.31 -7.53 15.41
C PRO A 125 -10.69 -6.52 16.38
N GLN A 126 -10.43 -6.92 17.63
CA GLN A 126 -9.78 -6.04 18.63
C GLN A 126 -8.29 -5.73 18.34
N ALA A 127 -7.68 -6.44 17.39
CA ALA A 127 -6.26 -6.29 17.10
C ALA A 127 -5.93 -5.04 16.27
N MET A 128 -6.93 -4.47 15.60
CA MET A 128 -6.77 -3.36 14.67
C MET A 128 -7.84 -2.30 14.91
N ALA A 129 -7.41 -1.05 15.04
CA ALA A 129 -8.30 0.10 14.98
C ALA A 129 -8.24 0.69 13.57
N TRP A 130 -9.42 0.88 12.99
CA TRP A 130 -9.60 1.55 11.72
C TRP A 130 -10.07 2.97 12.00
N VAL A 131 -9.24 3.96 11.68
CA VAL A 131 -9.66 5.36 11.72
C VAL A 131 -9.86 5.80 10.28
N LEU A 132 -11.12 6.04 9.92
CA LEU A 132 -11.44 6.88 8.76
C LEU A 132 -11.01 8.29 9.15
N ALA A 133 -9.84 8.75 8.73
CA ALA A 133 -9.42 10.10 9.02
C ALA A 133 -10.22 11.04 8.11
N VAL A 134 -10.98 11.91 8.78
CA VAL A 134 -11.92 12.90 8.26
C VAL A 134 -11.29 13.77 7.17
N ASP A 135 -12.09 14.09 6.15
CA ASP A 135 -11.83 15.07 5.09
C ASP A 135 -11.01 16.27 5.61
N VAL A 136 -9.76 16.39 5.15
CA VAL A 136 -8.96 17.59 5.40
C VAL A 136 -9.42 18.67 4.41
N PRO A 137 -9.50 19.97 4.80
CA PRO A 137 -10.15 21.00 3.99
C PRO A 137 -9.69 21.01 2.53
N LEU A 138 -10.66 20.93 1.63
CA LEU A 138 -10.55 21.02 0.17
C LEU A 138 -9.56 22.12 -0.23
N GLN A 139 -8.41 21.74 -0.81
CA GLN A 139 -7.55 22.72 -1.46
C GLN A 139 -8.07 22.92 -2.87
N ALA A 140 -8.76 24.04 -3.10
CA ALA A 140 -9.11 24.47 -4.45
C ALA A 140 -8.04 25.45 -4.96
N GLY A 141 -7.61 25.25 -6.21
CA GLY A 141 -6.63 26.11 -6.85
C GLY A 141 -6.93 26.29 -8.32
N GLN A 142 -6.15 27.14 -8.98
CA GLN A 142 -6.18 27.31 -10.42
C GLN A 142 -4.81 26.96 -10.97
N TYR A 143 -4.75 26.18 -12.04
CA TYR A 143 -3.48 25.95 -12.72
C TYR A 143 -2.96 27.28 -13.26
N THR A 144 -1.79 27.70 -12.79
CA THR A 144 -1.13 28.95 -13.18
C THR A 144 -0.11 28.76 -14.30
N GLN A 145 0.16 27.52 -14.71
CA GLN A 145 1.10 27.17 -15.79
C GLN A 145 0.69 25.86 -16.49
N GLY A 146 1.22 25.63 -17.71
CA GLY A 146 1.03 24.39 -18.47
C GLY A 146 -0.28 24.31 -19.28
N ARG A 147 -0.57 23.13 -19.85
CA ARG A 147 -1.71 22.91 -20.78
C ARG A 147 -3.10 23.10 -20.15
N TYR A 148 -3.18 23.16 -18.83
CA TYR A 148 -4.41 23.33 -18.07
C TYR A 148 -4.54 24.73 -17.46
N LEU A 149 -3.71 25.70 -17.88
CA LEU A 149 -3.74 27.08 -17.42
C LEU A 149 -5.17 27.64 -17.37
N GLY A 150 -5.53 28.20 -16.22
CA GLY A 150 -6.85 28.80 -15.99
C GLY A 150 -7.93 27.81 -15.54
N GLN A 151 -7.70 26.50 -15.60
CA GLN A 151 -8.65 25.52 -15.06
C GLN A 151 -8.58 25.46 -13.53
N LEU A 152 -9.75 25.39 -12.91
CA LEU A 152 -9.89 25.20 -11.47
C LEU A 152 -9.73 23.71 -11.14
N PHE A 153 -8.95 23.41 -10.11
CA PHE A 153 -8.85 22.07 -9.54
C PHE A 153 -9.28 22.10 -8.08
N ILE A 154 -9.74 20.95 -7.62
CA ILE A 154 -10.06 20.69 -6.23
C ILE A 154 -9.27 19.44 -5.82
N ALA A 155 -8.43 19.56 -4.81
CA ALA A 155 -7.74 18.44 -4.19
C ALA A 155 -8.54 17.98 -2.96
N ASN A 156 -9.03 16.75 -3.03
CA ASN A 156 -9.59 16.04 -1.89
C ASN A 156 -8.46 15.25 -1.24
N ASN A 157 -8.10 15.62 -0.01
CA ASN A 157 -7.14 14.85 0.78
C ASN A 157 -7.91 13.85 1.66
N GLU A 158 -7.97 12.61 1.20
CA GLU A 158 -8.49 11.49 1.97
C GLU A 158 -7.31 10.76 2.64
N PHE A 159 -7.25 10.76 3.98
CA PHE A 159 -6.21 10.04 4.73
C PHE A 159 -6.80 8.74 5.29
N TYR A 160 -6.10 7.63 5.06
CA TYR A 160 -6.47 6.32 5.58
C TYR A 160 -5.36 5.87 6.53
N HIS A 161 -5.70 5.68 7.81
CA HIS A 161 -4.76 5.21 8.81
C HIS A 161 -5.33 3.97 9.52
N GLY A 162 -4.57 2.88 9.48
CA GLY A 162 -4.81 1.71 10.30
C GLY A 162 -3.73 1.67 11.38
N GLU A 163 -4.14 1.63 12.65
CA GLU A 163 -3.22 1.49 13.76
C GLU A 163 -3.29 0.06 14.31
N VAL A 164 -2.11 -0.55 14.50
CA VAL A 164 -1.99 -1.87 15.10
C VAL A 164 -2.11 -1.71 16.61
N VAL A 165 -3.28 -2.00 17.16
CA VAL A 165 -3.55 -1.83 18.60
C VAL A 165 -2.98 -3.00 19.38
N GLN A 166 -3.14 -4.23 18.89
CA GLN A 166 -2.67 -5.45 19.57
C GLN A 166 -2.14 -6.48 18.56
N ASN A 167 -0.89 -6.34 18.15
CA ASN A 167 -0.23 -7.24 17.19
C ASN A 167 -0.21 -8.72 17.61
N LYS A 168 -0.30 -9.03 18.92
CA LYS A 168 -0.38 -10.40 19.46
C LYS A 168 -1.60 -11.19 18.97
N PHE A 169 -2.61 -10.52 18.44
CA PHE A 169 -3.82 -11.15 17.91
C PHE A 169 -3.83 -11.21 16.37
N TRP A 170 -2.64 -11.07 15.76
CA TRP A 170 -2.42 -11.26 14.34
C TRP A 170 -1.67 -12.56 14.11
N PHE A 171 -2.36 -13.49 13.48
CA PHE A 171 -1.86 -14.83 13.21
C PHE A 171 -1.54 -14.97 11.72
N SER A 172 -0.68 -15.92 11.40
CA SER A 172 -0.51 -16.32 10.02
C SER A 172 -0.18 -17.78 9.88
N TYR A 173 -0.72 -18.34 8.81
CA TYR A 173 -0.21 -19.51 8.14
C TYR A 173 0.71 -19.05 6.99
N PRO A 174 2.05 -19.13 7.13
CA PRO A 174 2.97 -18.66 6.10
C PRO A 174 2.96 -19.56 4.87
N ASP A 175 3.34 -19.01 3.72
CA ASP A 175 3.64 -19.80 2.52
C ASP A 175 5.03 -20.44 2.68
N PRO A 176 5.15 -21.79 2.70
CA PRO A 176 6.44 -22.45 2.87
C PRO A 176 7.40 -22.23 1.69
N ASP A 177 6.86 -21.95 0.50
CA ASP A 177 7.65 -21.72 -0.70
C ASP A 177 8.04 -20.24 -0.85
N TYR A 178 7.60 -19.38 0.09
CA TYR A 178 7.90 -17.97 0.03
C TYR A 178 9.35 -17.70 0.37
N VAL A 179 10.08 -17.31 -0.66
CA VAL A 179 11.38 -16.68 -0.51
C VAL A 179 11.13 -15.18 -0.44
N PRO A 180 11.40 -14.52 0.71
CA PRO A 180 11.35 -13.08 0.76
C PRO A 180 12.26 -12.56 -0.35
N PRO A 181 11.85 -11.54 -1.13
CA PRO A 181 12.72 -10.94 -2.11
C PRO A 181 14.06 -10.65 -1.44
N SER A 182 15.13 -11.25 -1.95
CA SER A 182 16.45 -11.16 -1.34
C SER A 182 16.77 -9.69 -1.09
N SER A 183 17.31 -9.38 0.09
CA SER A 183 17.69 -8.01 0.47
C SER A 183 18.88 -7.48 -0.34
N THR A 184 19.04 -7.89 -1.60
CA THR A 184 19.62 -7.02 -2.62
C THR A 184 18.63 -5.87 -2.77
N ARG A 185 18.91 -4.75 -2.09
CA ARG A 185 18.16 -3.48 -2.17
C ARG A 185 17.56 -3.24 -3.55
N VAL A 186 16.32 -3.68 -3.74
CA VAL A 186 15.40 -3.10 -4.72
C VAL A 186 14.06 -2.89 -3.99
N THR A 187 14.14 -2.23 -2.84
CA THR A 187 13.08 -1.27 -2.46
C THR A 187 13.24 -0.02 -3.31
N ARG A 188 13.24 -0.18 -4.64
CA ARG A 188 12.64 0.85 -5.49
C ARG A 188 11.15 0.65 -5.32
N SER A 189 10.62 1.07 -4.17
CA SER A 189 9.19 1.27 -4.02
C SER A 189 8.76 2.09 -5.24
N ILE A 190 7.67 1.70 -5.88
CA ILE A 190 7.13 2.45 -7.01
C ILE A 190 6.95 3.93 -6.61
N GLU A 191 6.65 4.18 -5.33
CA GLU A 191 6.71 5.50 -4.67
C GLU A 191 8.10 6.15 -4.68
N ASN A 192 9.21 5.45 -4.39
CA ASN A 192 10.56 6.04 -4.51
C ASN A 192 10.93 6.34 -5.97
N VAL A 193 10.48 5.54 -6.93
CA VAL A 193 10.77 5.79 -8.36
C VAL A 193 9.98 6.99 -8.84
N GLU A 194 8.69 7.07 -8.52
CA GLU A 194 7.86 8.21 -8.90
C GLU A 194 8.28 9.49 -8.17
N GLN A 195 8.65 9.41 -6.89
CA GLN A 195 9.22 10.53 -6.14
C GLN A 195 10.58 10.96 -6.70
N LEU A 196 11.45 10.02 -7.06
CA LEU A 196 12.76 10.32 -7.66
C LEU A 196 12.61 10.96 -9.03
N GLU A 197 11.75 10.43 -9.90
CA GLU A 197 11.50 10.99 -11.23
C GLU A 197 10.84 12.37 -11.16
N ASN A 198 9.89 12.57 -10.23
CA ASN A 198 9.32 13.90 -9.98
C ASN A 198 10.35 14.88 -9.43
N ALA A 199 11.20 14.46 -8.48
CA ALA A 199 12.28 15.29 -7.94
C ALA A 199 13.31 15.66 -9.00
N LYS A 200 13.67 14.71 -9.88
CA LYS A 200 14.55 14.97 -11.04
C LYS A 200 13.95 16.01 -11.95
N ARG A 201 12.69 15.86 -12.35
CA ARG A 201 12.00 16.81 -13.23
C ARG A 201 11.96 18.21 -12.62
N LEU A 202 11.53 18.32 -11.37
CA LEU A 202 11.46 19.60 -10.65
C LEU A 202 12.84 20.25 -10.49
N ALA A 203 13.86 19.48 -10.11
CA ALA A 203 15.22 20.00 -9.97
C ALA A 203 15.81 20.44 -11.32
N LEU A 204 15.53 19.68 -12.39
CA LEU A 204 15.96 20.01 -13.75
C LEU A 204 15.31 21.30 -14.24
N ASP A 205 13.99 21.44 -14.08
CA ASP A 205 13.25 22.66 -14.45
C ASP A 205 13.80 23.88 -13.72
N LEU A 206 13.98 23.78 -12.40
CA LEU A 206 14.53 24.85 -11.56
C LEU A 206 15.97 25.23 -11.93
N VAL A 207 16.84 24.26 -12.21
CA VAL A 207 18.22 24.53 -12.65
C VAL A 207 18.24 25.11 -14.06
N LEU A 208 17.37 24.65 -14.97
CA LEU A 208 17.30 25.21 -16.31
C LEU A 208 16.80 26.66 -16.31
N GLU A 209 15.81 26.97 -15.46
CA GLU A 209 15.27 28.31 -15.26
C GLU A 209 16.30 29.24 -14.61
N ALA A 210 17.03 28.77 -13.60
CA ALA A 210 18.06 29.58 -12.93
C ALA A 210 19.26 29.93 -13.83
N TYR A 211 19.52 29.09 -14.83
CA TYR A 211 20.51 29.33 -15.87
C TYR A 211 19.90 29.94 -17.14
N ASP A 212 18.65 30.36 -17.12
CA ASP A 212 18.04 31.07 -18.24
C ASP A 212 18.70 32.45 -18.39
N GLY A 213 19.08 32.81 -19.60
CA GLY A 213 19.92 33.98 -19.89
C GLY A 213 21.43 33.84 -19.59
N VAL A 214 21.89 32.72 -19.01
CA VAL A 214 23.33 32.42 -18.85
C VAL A 214 23.83 31.66 -20.10
N PRO A 215 24.97 32.05 -20.70
CA PRO A 215 25.56 31.32 -21.83
C PRO A 215 25.71 29.84 -21.50
N TYR A 216 25.50 28.95 -22.48
CA TYR A 216 25.60 27.51 -22.25
C TYR A 216 27.01 27.13 -21.78
N THR A 217 27.17 26.87 -20.48
CA THR A 217 28.44 26.52 -19.86
C THR A 217 28.57 25.01 -19.68
N LYS A 218 29.81 24.49 -19.67
CA LYS A 218 30.07 23.07 -19.39
C LYS A 218 29.50 22.65 -18.03
N GLU A 219 29.55 23.57 -17.08
CA GLU A 219 29.05 23.40 -15.72
C GLU A 219 27.53 23.19 -15.71
N ARG A 220 26.76 23.94 -16.51
CA ARG A 220 25.30 23.72 -16.66
C ARG A 220 25.00 22.32 -17.18
N SER A 221 25.73 21.86 -18.20
CA SER A 221 25.57 20.52 -18.76
C SER A 221 25.91 19.42 -17.75
N GLU A 222 26.91 19.64 -16.90
CA GLU A 222 27.31 18.70 -15.85
C GLU A 222 26.26 18.57 -14.75
N TYR A 223 25.65 19.68 -14.29
CA TYR A 223 24.58 19.61 -13.30
C TYR A 223 23.32 18.92 -13.84
N VAL A 224 22.93 19.26 -15.07
CA VAL A 224 21.80 18.60 -15.77
C VAL A 224 22.03 17.09 -15.89
N LYS A 225 23.24 16.67 -16.26
CA LYS A 225 23.61 15.26 -16.36
C LYS A 225 23.58 14.56 -14.99
N LYS A 226 24.16 15.17 -13.95
CA LYS A 226 24.16 14.63 -12.59
C LYS A 226 22.75 14.47 -12.02
N ILE A 227 21.83 15.39 -12.31
CA ILE A 227 20.41 15.28 -11.91
C ILE A 227 19.74 14.08 -12.62
N ASN A 228 19.93 13.93 -13.92
CA ASN A 228 19.35 12.82 -14.68
C ASN A 228 19.89 11.45 -14.23
N ASP A 229 21.20 11.37 -13.96
CA ASP A 229 21.89 10.15 -13.56
C ASP A 229 21.72 9.80 -12.06
N ALA A 230 21.10 10.68 -11.27
CA ALA A 230 20.91 10.48 -9.84
C ALA A 230 20.04 9.23 -9.55
N ASN A 231 20.48 8.43 -8.58
CA ASN A 231 19.80 7.20 -8.18
C ASN A 231 19.10 7.32 -6.82
N LYS A 232 19.20 8.47 -6.15
CA LYS A 232 18.62 8.78 -4.84
C LYS A 232 18.15 10.24 -4.80
N LEU A 233 17.14 10.51 -3.97
CA LEU A 233 16.59 11.85 -3.74
C LEU A 233 17.65 12.83 -3.20
N ASP A 234 18.44 12.40 -2.23
CA ASP A 234 19.51 13.23 -1.65
C ASP A 234 20.52 13.71 -2.70
N ASP A 235 20.84 12.86 -3.68
CA ASP A 235 21.77 13.20 -4.76
C ASP A 235 21.16 14.27 -5.68
N VAL A 236 19.85 14.21 -5.96
CA VAL A 236 19.12 15.21 -6.74
C VAL A 236 19.13 16.56 -6.01
N TYR A 237 18.75 16.57 -4.72
CA TYR A 237 18.67 17.82 -3.94
C TYR A 237 20.05 18.46 -3.72
N LYS A 238 21.06 17.65 -3.43
CA LYS A 238 22.45 18.13 -3.28
C LYS A 238 22.98 18.74 -4.57
N THR A 239 22.77 18.06 -5.71
CA THR A 239 23.21 18.57 -7.02
C THR A 239 22.50 19.88 -7.38
N LYS A 240 21.21 20.00 -7.06
CA LYS A 240 20.43 21.23 -7.22
C LYS A 240 21.02 22.39 -6.38
N GLU A 241 21.31 22.14 -5.11
CA GLU A 241 21.89 23.17 -4.22
C GLU A 241 23.30 23.59 -4.65
N GLU A 242 24.13 22.67 -5.14
CA GLU A 242 25.44 22.99 -5.70
C GLU A 242 25.34 23.90 -6.93
N ALA A 243 24.37 23.64 -7.81
CA ALA A 243 24.11 24.48 -8.98
C ALA A 243 23.68 25.91 -8.59
N PHE A 244 22.82 26.04 -7.58
CA PHE A 244 22.39 27.35 -7.08
C PHE A 244 23.53 28.12 -6.39
N LYS A 245 24.32 27.46 -5.54
CA LYS A 245 25.48 28.10 -4.88
C LYS A 245 26.52 28.59 -5.89
N PHE A 246 26.72 27.86 -6.98
CA PHE A 246 27.61 28.28 -8.06
C PHE A 246 27.11 29.55 -8.77
N LEU A 247 25.80 29.63 -9.05
CA LEU A 247 25.19 30.84 -9.60
C LEU A 247 25.32 32.04 -8.65
N ASP A 248 25.07 31.83 -7.35
CA ASP A 248 25.19 32.88 -6.34
C ASP A 248 26.64 33.42 -6.25
N THR A 249 27.64 32.53 -6.33
CA THR A 249 29.05 32.96 -6.35
C THR A 249 29.44 33.68 -7.64
N LYS A 250 28.87 33.28 -8.78
CA LYS A 250 29.07 33.96 -10.08
C LYS A 250 28.41 35.33 -10.16
N ASN A 251 27.23 35.49 -9.55
CA ASN A 251 26.49 36.75 -9.53
C ASN A 251 27.02 37.74 -8.46
N ALA A 252 27.75 37.24 -7.47
CA ALA A 252 28.42 38.05 -6.44
C ALA A 252 29.84 38.51 -6.84
N SER A 253 30.35 38.07 -8.00
CA SER A 253 31.67 38.41 -8.57
C SER A 253 31.54 39.43 -9.69
#